data_AF-A0A0G2GHW6-F1
#
_entry.id   AF-A0A0G2GHW6-F1
#
_cell.length_a   1.000
_cell.length_b   1.000
_cell.length_c   1.000
_cell.angle_alpha   90.00
_cell.angle_beta   90.00
_cell.angle_gamma   90.00
#
_symmetry.space_group_name_H-M   'P 1'
#
loop_
_entity.id
_entity.type
_entity.pdbx_description
1 polymer ?
#
loop_
_entity_poly.entity_id
_entity_poly.type
_entity_poly.pdbx_seq_one_letter_code
_entity_poly.pdbx_strand_id
1 'polypeptide(L)'
;MILLALQVYPHLTGFVHIQANPFDSYNTVKTVAGARRLVSLFQEVDSSFDPTRVCIKIAGTWEGLQACRELEATHNIRTLATTLFTIEQAALAAEVGCRYIAPYVNDLRVHFDKSYTDPSPNLALCVASQRYFLAHSYSTQVLPASLTSAAECMKLAGVQHITIAPALLRELAATQTGAKSPAAQAHSLFDDPSIAHAPVPPKLSYLNDEAGYRIAFTRSNKGKEEVKLTYAINTFCDMQTALEKAMKTVLSAAV
;
A
#
# COMPACT_ATOMS: atom_id res chain seq x y z
N MET A 1 -9.59 -14.59 -6.04
CA MET A 1 -8.38 -13.72 -6.03
C MET A 1 -7.27 -14.31 -6.88
N ILE A 2 -6.75 -15.51 -6.58
CA ILE A 2 -5.62 -16.13 -7.28
C ILE A 2 -5.89 -16.33 -8.79
N LEU A 3 -7.04 -16.87 -9.18
CA LEU A 3 -7.39 -17.04 -10.59
C LEU A 3 -7.37 -15.71 -11.38
N LEU A 4 -7.88 -14.63 -10.78
CA LEU A 4 -7.81 -13.30 -11.41
C LEU A 4 -6.37 -12.80 -11.51
N ALA A 5 -5.57 -13.04 -10.48
CA ALA A 5 -4.16 -12.66 -10.46
C ALA A 5 -3.34 -13.41 -11.53
N LEU A 6 -3.63 -14.69 -11.77
CA LEU A 6 -3.01 -15.49 -12.83
C LEU A 6 -3.37 -15.00 -14.23
N GLN A 7 -4.55 -14.39 -14.43
CA GLN A 7 -4.90 -13.76 -15.71
C GLN A 7 -4.09 -12.48 -15.96
N VAL A 8 -3.71 -11.76 -14.91
CA VAL A 8 -2.92 -10.52 -15.03
C VAL A 8 -1.43 -10.81 -15.13
N TYR A 9 -0.95 -11.88 -14.47
CA TYR A 9 0.46 -12.24 -14.35
C TYR A 9 1.26 -12.23 -15.68
N PRO A 10 0.77 -12.78 -16.81
CA PRO A 10 1.50 -12.77 -18.09
C PRO A 10 1.77 -11.38 -18.65
N HIS A 11 1.02 -10.36 -18.19
CA HIS A 11 1.14 -8.98 -18.63
C HIS A 11 2.04 -8.13 -17.72
N LEU A 12 2.62 -8.72 -16.68
CA LEU A 12 3.47 -8.03 -15.72
C LEU A 12 4.93 -8.45 -15.91
N THR A 13 5.84 -7.52 -15.65
CA THR A 13 7.29 -7.80 -15.46
C THR A 13 7.70 -7.79 -13.98
N GLY A 14 6.91 -7.15 -13.13
CA GLY A 14 7.14 -7.03 -11.68
C GLY A 14 6.38 -8.06 -10.85
N PHE A 15 5.87 -7.63 -9.69
CA PHE A 15 5.15 -8.50 -8.77
C PHE A 15 3.64 -8.48 -9.00
N VAL A 16 2.99 -9.61 -8.72
CA VAL A 16 1.55 -9.72 -8.51
C VAL A 16 1.27 -9.40 -7.05
N HIS A 17 0.51 -8.35 -6.79
CA HIS A 17 0.17 -7.94 -5.44
C HIS A 17 -1.14 -8.61 -5.00
N ILE A 18 -1.14 -9.29 -3.86
CA ILE A 18 -2.32 -9.97 -3.32
C ILE A 18 -2.54 -9.60 -1.85
N GLN A 19 -3.77 -9.22 -1.50
CA GLN A 19 -4.14 -8.79 -0.15
C GLN A 19 -4.20 -9.99 0.81
N ALA A 20 -3.50 -9.89 1.94
CA ALA A 20 -3.69 -10.78 3.08
C ALA A 20 -5.10 -10.60 3.67
N ASN A 21 -5.63 -11.63 4.34
CA ASN A 21 -6.95 -11.56 4.95
C ASN A 21 -7.07 -10.35 5.92
N PRO A 22 -7.96 -9.38 5.65
CA PRO A 22 -8.01 -8.16 6.44
C PRO A 22 -8.47 -8.40 7.90
N PHE A 23 -9.19 -9.49 8.17
CA PHE A 23 -9.55 -9.86 9.55
C PHE A 23 -8.34 -10.22 10.42
N ASP A 24 -7.21 -10.57 9.80
CA ASP A 24 -5.99 -10.94 10.50
C ASP A 24 -5.04 -9.74 10.68
N SER A 25 -5.46 -8.52 10.34
CA SER A 25 -4.62 -7.31 10.40
C SER A 25 -4.00 -7.03 11.77
N TYR A 26 -4.57 -7.55 12.85
CA TYR A 26 -4.05 -7.43 14.23
C TYR A 26 -3.60 -8.79 14.79
N ASN A 27 -3.23 -9.74 13.92
CA ASN A 27 -2.76 -11.06 14.30
C ASN A 27 -1.61 -11.50 13.40
N THR A 28 -0.38 -11.37 13.94
CA THR A 28 0.85 -11.72 13.22
C THR A 28 0.85 -13.17 12.74
N VAL A 29 0.56 -14.12 13.64
CA VAL A 29 0.62 -15.56 13.34
C VAL A 29 -0.36 -15.94 12.23
N LYS A 30 -1.61 -15.45 12.30
CA LYS A 30 -2.62 -15.72 11.27
C LYS A 30 -2.28 -15.04 9.94
N THR A 31 -1.76 -13.82 9.98
CA THR A 31 -1.31 -13.12 8.76
C THR A 31 -0.21 -13.91 8.05
N VAL A 32 0.82 -14.37 8.78
CA VAL A 32 1.91 -15.19 8.22
C VAL A 32 1.37 -16.49 7.64
N ALA A 33 0.54 -17.21 8.40
CA ALA A 33 -0.04 -18.48 7.93
C ALA A 33 -0.90 -18.30 6.67
N GLY A 34 -1.74 -17.26 6.64
CA GLY A 34 -2.57 -16.91 5.49
C GLY A 34 -1.75 -16.52 4.26
N ALA A 35 -0.70 -15.72 4.45
CA ALA A 35 0.22 -15.32 3.39
C ALA A 35 0.92 -16.53 2.75
N ARG A 36 1.46 -17.44 3.56
CA ARG A 36 2.08 -18.68 3.07
C ARG A 36 1.09 -19.55 2.31
N ARG A 37 -0.13 -19.68 2.81
CA ARG A 37 -1.22 -20.40 2.13
C ARG A 37 -1.57 -19.75 0.79
N LEU A 38 -1.60 -18.42 0.69
CA LEU A 38 -1.86 -17.75 -0.59
C LEU A 38 -0.77 -18.09 -1.61
N VAL A 39 0.51 -18.06 -1.22
CA VAL A 39 1.62 -18.43 -2.11
C VAL A 39 1.54 -19.89 -2.56
N SER A 40 1.23 -20.83 -1.65
CA SER A 40 1.09 -22.25 -2.02
C SER A 40 -0.05 -22.46 -3.03
N LEU A 41 -1.19 -21.81 -2.80
CA LEU A 41 -2.35 -21.90 -3.68
C LEU A 41 -2.08 -21.39 -5.10
N PHE A 42 -1.18 -20.41 -5.29
CA PHE A 42 -0.77 -20.00 -6.65
C PHE A 42 -0.15 -21.17 -7.40
N GLN A 43 0.77 -21.90 -6.76
CA GLN A 43 1.46 -23.04 -7.37
C GLN A 43 0.55 -24.26 -7.54
N GLU A 44 -0.39 -24.46 -6.62
CA GLU A 44 -1.40 -25.53 -6.72
C GLU A 44 -2.35 -25.32 -7.90
N VAL A 45 -2.74 -24.07 -8.17
CA VAL A 45 -3.64 -23.72 -9.28
C VAL A 45 -2.90 -23.70 -10.62
N ASP A 46 -1.65 -23.20 -10.63
CA ASP A 46 -0.81 -23.16 -11.82
C ASP A 46 0.65 -23.46 -11.44
N SER A 47 1.12 -24.66 -11.76
CA SER A 47 2.47 -25.11 -11.44
C SER A 47 3.57 -24.40 -12.23
N SER A 48 3.22 -23.67 -13.30
CA SER A 48 4.16 -22.87 -14.09
C SER A 48 4.38 -21.46 -13.51
N PHE A 49 3.55 -21.04 -12.56
CA PHE A 49 3.66 -19.74 -11.94
C PHE A 49 4.90 -19.64 -11.03
N ASP A 50 5.66 -18.54 -11.16
CA ASP A 50 6.80 -18.26 -10.31
C ASP A 50 6.33 -17.63 -8.97
N PRO A 51 6.39 -18.36 -7.84
CA PRO A 51 5.93 -17.87 -6.55
C PRO A 51 6.74 -16.68 -6.03
N THR A 52 7.98 -16.48 -6.50
CA THR A 52 8.82 -15.35 -6.09
C THR A 52 8.28 -14.01 -6.58
N ARG A 53 7.37 -14.03 -7.56
CA ARG A 53 6.69 -12.85 -8.11
C ARG A 53 5.41 -12.49 -7.34
N VAL A 54 5.10 -13.15 -6.22
CA VAL A 54 4.02 -12.73 -5.33
C VAL A 54 4.53 -11.69 -4.33
N CYS A 55 3.78 -10.60 -4.20
CA CYS A 55 3.97 -9.64 -3.11
C CYS A 55 2.70 -9.58 -2.26
N ILE A 56 2.81 -9.99 -0.99
CA ILE A 56 1.67 -10.01 -0.06
C ILE A 56 1.46 -8.61 0.50
N LYS A 57 0.27 -8.06 0.25
CA LYS A 57 -0.14 -6.75 0.74
C LYS A 57 -0.76 -6.91 2.14
N ILE A 58 -0.14 -6.29 3.14
CA ILE A 58 -0.46 -6.44 4.57
C ILE A 58 -0.71 -5.05 5.16
N ALA A 59 -1.72 -4.92 6.02
CA ALA A 59 -2.02 -3.64 6.68
C ALA A 59 -0.84 -3.19 7.55
N GLY A 60 -0.51 -1.90 7.51
CA GLY A 60 0.58 -1.27 8.27
C GLY A 60 0.29 -1.10 9.76
N THR A 61 -0.35 -2.09 10.39
CA THR A 61 -0.46 -2.21 11.86
C THR A 61 0.88 -2.70 12.44
N TRP A 62 1.04 -2.64 13.77
CA TRP A 62 2.21 -3.26 14.40
C TRP A 62 2.31 -4.75 14.06
N GLU A 63 1.23 -5.49 14.27
CA GLU A 63 1.17 -6.94 14.07
C GLU A 63 1.39 -7.32 12.60
N GLY A 64 0.87 -6.51 11.67
CA GLY A 64 1.06 -6.67 10.24
C GLY A 64 2.51 -6.43 9.81
N LEU A 65 3.16 -5.39 10.35
CA LEU A 65 4.58 -5.13 10.07
C LEU A 65 5.50 -6.19 10.68
N GLN A 66 5.16 -6.73 11.86
CA GLN A 66 5.86 -7.89 12.41
C GLN A 66 5.66 -9.14 11.54
N ALA A 67 4.49 -9.31 10.92
CA ALA A 67 4.26 -10.40 9.96
C ALA A 67 5.09 -10.19 8.68
N CYS A 68 5.21 -8.94 8.18
CA CYS A 68 6.09 -8.63 7.06
C CYS A 68 7.54 -9.03 7.34
N ARG A 69 8.03 -8.73 8.56
CA ARG A 69 9.38 -9.10 9.01
C ARG A 69 9.63 -10.60 8.85
N GLU A 70 8.72 -11.41 9.39
CA GLU A 70 8.85 -12.87 9.35
C GLU A 70 8.77 -13.37 7.90
N LEU A 71 7.79 -12.90 7.12
CA LEU A 71 7.62 -13.31 5.72
C LEU A 71 8.84 -13.01 4.85
N GLU A 72 9.43 -11.82 4.96
CA GLU A 72 10.62 -11.44 4.19
C GLU A 72 11.86 -12.19 4.71
N ALA A 73 12.08 -12.25 6.03
CA ALA A 73 13.32 -12.78 6.60
C ALA A 73 13.40 -14.31 6.63
N THR A 74 12.29 -15.01 6.90
CA THR A 74 12.30 -16.47 7.13
C THR A 74 11.64 -17.26 6.00
N HIS A 75 10.70 -16.65 5.28
CA HIS A 75 9.94 -17.32 4.22
C HIS A 75 10.32 -16.88 2.81
N ASN A 76 11.14 -15.83 2.66
CA ASN A 76 11.49 -15.23 1.37
C ASN A 76 10.24 -14.86 0.54
N ILE A 77 9.20 -14.38 1.22
CA ILE A 77 7.95 -13.90 0.62
C ILE A 77 7.98 -12.38 0.64
N ARG A 78 7.85 -11.76 -0.54
CA ARG A 78 7.86 -10.30 -0.66
C ARG A 78 6.59 -9.71 -0.07
N THR A 79 6.72 -8.56 0.56
CA THR A 79 5.61 -7.89 1.25
C THR A 79 5.50 -6.42 0.87
N LEU A 80 4.27 -5.94 0.92
CA LEU A 80 3.92 -4.54 0.80
C LEU A 80 3.15 -4.13 2.06
N ALA A 81 3.65 -3.12 2.78
CA ALA A 81 2.88 -2.49 3.85
C ALA A 81 1.89 -1.47 3.25
N THR A 82 0.59 -1.80 3.30
CA THR A 82 -0.52 -0.93 2.83
C THR A 82 -1.16 -0.21 4.01
N THR A 83 -2.20 0.61 3.74
CA THR A 83 -2.89 1.41 4.78
C THR A 83 -1.89 2.20 5.62
N LEU A 84 -0.96 2.85 4.91
CA LEU A 84 0.17 3.54 5.48
C LEU A 84 -0.05 5.05 5.32
N PHE A 85 0.03 5.77 6.43
CA PHE A 85 -0.39 7.17 6.54
C PHE A 85 0.63 8.06 7.25
N THR A 86 1.69 7.47 7.79
CA THR A 86 2.66 8.14 8.66
C THR A 86 4.11 7.76 8.30
N ILE A 87 5.06 8.62 8.67
CA ILE A 87 6.49 8.33 8.49
C ILE A 87 6.96 7.25 9.47
N GLU A 88 6.32 7.15 10.63
CA GLU A 88 6.58 6.12 11.64
C GLU A 88 6.29 4.72 11.08
N GLN A 89 5.14 4.56 10.40
CA GLN A 89 4.82 3.33 9.67
C GLN A 89 5.82 3.07 8.54
N ALA A 90 6.20 4.08 7.76
CA ALA A 90 7.16 3.94 6.66
C ALA A 90 8.54 3.49 7.18
N ALA A 91 9.02 4.09 8.26
CA ALA A 91 10.27 3.74 8.91
C ALA A 91 10.25 2.30 9.41
N LEU A 92 9.23 1.90 10.18
CA LEU A 92 9.12 0.52 10.67
C LEU A 92 8.99 -0.48 9.50
N ALA A 93 8.20 -0.16 8.46
CA ALA A 93 8.09 -1.01 7.27
C ALA A 93 9.44 -1.23 6.58
N ALA A 94 10.30 -0.21 6.54
CA ALA A 94 11.64 -0.34 5.99
C ALA A 94 12.59 -1.11 6.93
N GLU A 95 12.47 -0.92 8.25
CA GLU A 95 13.24 -1.69 9.24
C GLU A 95 12.93 -3.19 9.22
N VAL A 96 11.66 -3.57 9.00
CA VAL A 96 11.25 -4.97 8.88
C VAL A 96 11.53 -5.58 7.50
N GLY A 97 12.04 -4.77 6.56
CA GLY A 97 12.48 -5.25 5.26
C GLY A 97 11.38 -5.41 4.22
N CYS A 98 10.22 -4.73 4.37
CA CYS A 98 9.18 -4.73 3.35
C CYS A 98 9.77 -4.37 1.97
N ARG A 99 9.42 -5.12 0.93
CA ARG A 99 9.80 -4.77 -0.45
C ARG A 99 9.21 -3.42 -0.87
N TYR A 100 7.94 -3.18 -0.54
CA TYR A 100 7.23 -1.95 -0.86
C TYR A 100 6.50 -1.38 0.35
N ILE A 101 6.27 -0.07 0.31
CA ILE A 101 5.18 0.56 1.06
C ILE A 101 4.16 1.15 0.09
N ALA A 102 2.88 1.18 0.48
CA ALA A 102 1.85 1.94 -0.21
C ALA A 102 1.28 3.02 0.71
N PRO A 103 1.89 4.23 0.71
CA PRO A 103 1.27 5.39 1.31
C PRO A 103 -0.06 5.68 0.61
N TYR A 104 -1.12 5.83 1.39
CA TYR A 104 -2.41 6.22 0.85
C TYR A 104 -2.48 7.75 0.83
N VAL A 105 -2.52 8.32 -0.37
CA VAL A 105 -2.58 9.77 -0.56
C VAL A 105 -3.87 10.30 0.05
N ASN A 106 -5.00 9.69 -0.29
CA ASN A 106 -6.30 10.04 0.28
C ASN A 106 -6.79 8.95 1.24
N ASP A 107 -7.56 9.37 2.24
CA ASP A 107 -8.43 8.50 3.02
C ASP A 107 -9.26 7.63 2.08
N LEU A 108 -9.35 6.33 2.38
CA LEU A 108 -10.03 5.36 1.52
C LEU A 108 -11.52 5.72 1.30
N ARG A 109 -12.13 6.47 2.22
CA ARG A 109 -13.51 7.01 2.13
C ARG A 109 -13.84 7.65 0.79
N VAL A 110 -12.89 8.37 0.18
CA VAL A 110 -13.11 9.10 -1.09
C VAL A 110 -13.57 8.20 -2.24
N HIS A 111 -13.29 6.89 -2.16
CA HIS A 111 -13.65 5.92 -3.21
C HIS A 111 -15.04 5.29 -3.01
N PHE A 112 -15.64 5.46 -1.83
CA PHE A 112 -16.90 4.83 -1.45
C PHE A 112 -18.01 5.85 -1.18
N ASP A 113 -17.65 7.08 -0.79
CA ASP A 113 -18.58 8.17 -0.56
C ASP A 113 -18.23 9.37 -1.47
N LYS A 114 -19.06 9.59 -2.50
CA LYS A 114 -18.89 10.69 -3.45
C LYS A 114 -19.08 12.09 -2.84
N SER A 115 -19.70 12.18 -1.67
CA SER A 115 -19.86 13.44 -0.94
C SER A 115 -18.68 13.76 -0.03
N TYR A 116 -17.84 12.76 0.25
CA TYR A 116 -16.66 12.91 1.09
C TYR A 116 -15.47 13.41 0.28
N THR A 117 -14.82 14.45 0.78
CA THR A 117 -13.50 14.91 0.32
C THR A 117 -12.52 14.74 1.47
N ASP A 118 -11.35 14.14 1.21
CA ASP A 118 -10.30 14.06 2.23
C ASP A 118 -9.82 15.48 2.55
N PRO A 119 -9.99 15.97 3.79
CA PRO A 119 -9.54 17.31 4.16
C PRO A 119 -8.01 17.41 4.28
N SER A 120 -7.29 16.29 4.22
CA SER A 120 -5.83 16.25 4.37
C SER A 120 -5.20 15.14 3.52
N PRO A 121 -5.21 15.26 2.17
CA PRO A 121 -4.48 14.35 1.29
C PRO A 121 -2.97 14.47 1.55
N ASN A 122 -2.28 13.35 1.68
CA ASN A 122 -0.89 13.28 2.12
C ASN A 122 0.08 12.89 0.99
N LEU A 123 0.13 13.72 -0.07
CA LEU A 123 1.10 13.56 -1.16
C LEU A 123 2.56 13.68 -0.64
N ALA A 124 2.80 14.58 0.32
CA ALA A 124 4.13 14.85 0.86
C ALA A 124 4.76 13.64 1.57
N LEU A 125 3.96 12.77 2.18
CA LEU A 125 4.45 11.53 2.79
C LEU A 125 5.17 10.63 1.78
N CYS A 126 4.73 10.61 0.52
CA CYS A 126 5.35 9.80 -0.52
C CYS A 126 6.79 10.25 -0.78
N VAL A 127 6.98 11.56 -0.94
CA VAL A 127 8.30 12.19 -1.14
C VAL A 127 9.16 12.01 0.12
N ALA A 128 8.60 12.30 1.29
CA ALA A 128 9.31 12.17 2.57
C ALA A 128 9.78 10.74 2.82
N SER A 129 8.96 9.72 2.54
CA SER A 129 9.31 8.32 2.73
C SER A 129 10.43 7.90 1.77
N GLN A 130 10.36 8.26 0.49
CA GLN A 130 11.40 7.93 -0.47
C GLN A 130 12.74 8.57 -0.09
N ARG A 131 12.71 9.85 0.31
CA ARG A 131 13.91 10.57 0.77
C ARG A 131 14.47 9.97 2.06
N TYR A 132 13.60 9.59 3.00
CA TYR A 132 13.99 8.91 4.23
C TYR A 132 14.66 7.57 3.94
N PHE A 133 14.15 6.79 2.99
CA PHE A 133 14.76 5.51 2.59
C PHE A 133 16.13 5.70 1.96
N LEU A 134 16.28 6.68 1.06
CA LEU A 134 17.57 7.01 0.44
C LEU A 134 18.60 7.47 1.49
N ALA A 135 18.22 8.39 2.39
CA ALA A 135 19.12 8.93 3.40
C ALA A 135 19.63 7.88 4.40
N HIS A 136 18.82 6.85 4.67
CA HIS A 136 19.15 5.79 5.63
C HIS A 136 19.48 4.44 4.98
N SER A 137 19.71 4.42 3.67
CA SER A 137 20.10 3.23 2.90
C SER A 137 19.12 2.05 2.98
N TYR A 138 17.82 2.33 3.02
CA TYR A 138 16.80 1.29 2.92
C TYR A 138 16.49 0.92 1.46
N SER A 139 16.31 -0.37 1.19
CA SER A 139 15.95 -0.89 -0.13
C SER A 139 14.45 -0.89 -0.44
N THR A 140 13.62 -0.59 0.57
CA THR A 140 12.17 -0.50 0.44
C THR A 140 11.79 0.59 -0.56
N GLN A 141 10.84 0.28 -1.43
CA GLN A 141 10.38 1.19 -2.49
C GLN A 141 9.00 1.77 -2.17
N VAL A 142 8.77 3.03 -2.53
CA VAL A 142 7.51 3.74 -2.34
C VAL A 142 6.61 3.51 -3.54
N LEU A 143 5.37 3.09 -3.26
CA LEU A 143 4.34 2.80 -4.24
C LEU A 143 3.01 3.45 -3.82
N PRO A 144 2.83 4.77 -4.01
CA PRO A 144 1.64 5.48 -3.56
C PRO A 144 0.36 4.91 -4.17
N ALA A 145 -0.72 4.99 -3.40
CA ALA A 145 -2.05 4.52 -3.78
C ALA A 145 -3.13 5.49 -3.28
N SER A 146 -4.40 5.16 -3.54
CA SER A 146 -5.55 5.99 -3.17
C SER A 146 -5.50 7.40 -3.79
N LEU A 147 -5.12 7.48 -5.08
CA LEU A 147 -5.17 8.72 -5.85
C LEU A 147 -6.57 8.90 -6.46
N THR A 148 -7.01 10.15 -6.55
CA THR A 148 -8.35 10.54 -7.01
C THR A 148 -8.34 11.35 -8.29
N SER A 149 -7.17 11.84 -8.74
CA SER A 149 -7.05 12.59 -9.99
C SER A 149 -5.72 12.36 -10.71
N ALA A 150 -5.71 12.60 -12.03
CA ALA A 150 -4.46 12.60 -12.81
C ALA A 150 -3.48 13.69 -12.32
N ALA A 151 -3.99 14.82 -11.82
CA ALA A 151 -3.15 15.87 -11.24
C ALA A 151 -2.38 15.41 -10.00
N GLU A 152 -3.00 14.62 -9.11
CA GLU A 152 -2.28 13.99 -7.99
C GLU A 152 -1.21 13.02 -8.47
N CYS A 153 -1.49 12.24 -9.53
CA CYS A 153 -0.49 11.34 -10.12
C CYS A 153 0.71 12.14 -10.66
N MET A 154 0.46 13.22 -11.38
CA MET A 154 1.50 14.11 -11.93
C MET A 154 2.32 14.79 -10.83
N LYS A 155 1.69 15.18 -9.72
CA LYS A 155 2.39 15.71 -8.53
C LYS A 155 3.38 14.72 -7.91
N LEU A 156 3.21 13.41 -8.15
CA LEU A 156 4.13 12.38 -7.67
C LEU A 156 5.10 11.89 -8.75
N ALA A 157 5.17 12.51 -9.92
CA ALA A 157 6.13 12.14 -10.96
C ALA A 157 7.57 12.21 -10.41
N GLY A 158 8.25 11.07 -10.29
CA GLY A 158 9.55 10.94 -9.60
C GLY A 158 9.55 9.93 -8.45
N VAL A 159 8.36 9.50 -7.99
CA VAL A 159 8.25 8.35 -7.10
C VAL A 159 8.65 7.06 -7.82
N GLN A 160 9.24 6.10 -7.09
CA GLN A 160 9.75 4.85 -7.66
C GLN A 160 8.68 4.02 -8.38
N HIS A 161 7.48 3.93 -7.79
CA HIS A 161 6.32 3.25 -8.37
C HIS A 161 5.03 3.97 -8.00
N ILE A 162 3.93 3.74 -8.71
CA ILE A 162 2.61 4.30 -8.40
C ILE A 162 1.49 3.33 -8.79
N THR A 163 0.49 3.14 -7.92
CA THR A 163 -0.74 2.41 -8.26
C THR A 163 -1.75 3.39 -8.83
N ILE A 164 -2.14 3.21 -10.08
CA ILE A 164 -3.08 4.09 -10.79
C ILE A 164 -4.33 3.30 -11.20
N ALA A 165 -5.51 3.82 -10.87
CA ALA A 165 -6.77 3.25 -11.32
C ALA A 165 -6.92 3.39 -12.85
N PRO A 166 -7.56 2.43 -13.56
CA PRO A 166 -7.64 2.47 -15.02
C PRO A 166 -8.22 3.77 -15.60
N ALA A 167 -9.18 4.40 -14.92
CA ALA A 167 -9.76 5.67 -15.36
C ALA A 167 -8.73 6.81 -15.34
N LEU A 168 -7.96 6.93 -14.24
CA LEU A 168 -6.89 7.92 -14.12
C LEU A 168 -5.76 7.65 -15.11
N LEU A 169 -5.45 6.38 -15.38
CA LEU A 169 -4.44 6.02 -16.37
C LEU A 169 -4.83 6.47 -17.78
N ARG A 170 -6.12 6.35 -18.15
CA ARG A 170 -6.64 6.89 -19.43
C ARG A 170 -6.59 8.41 -19.47
N GLU A 171 -6.93 9.08 -18.36
CA GLU A 171 -6.85 10.54 -18.27
C GLU A 171 -5.41 11.03 -18.43
N LEU A 172 -4.44 10.38 -17.78
CA LEU A 172 -3.02 10.66 -17.94
C LEU A 172 -2.56 10.47 -19.39
N ALA A 173 -2.95 9.35 -20.02
CA ALA A 173 -2.60 9.08 -21.42
C ALA A 173 -3.19 10.11 -22.40
N ALA A 174 -4.35 10.70 -22.08
CA ALA A 174 -4.98 11.74 -22.87
C ALA A 174 -4.47 13.16 -22.56
N THR A 175 -3.66 13.33 -21.50
CA THR A 175 -3.18 14.65 -21.06
C THR A 175 -2.04 15.12 -21.95
N GLN A 176 -2.27 16.16 -22.75
CA GLN A 176 -1.26 16.76 -23.61
C GLN A 176 -0.38 17.74 -22.84
N THR A 177 0.94 17.72 -23.10
CA THR A 177 1.89 18.70 -22.57
C THR A 177 1.51 20.12 -23.00
N GLY A 178 1.43 21.06 -22.06
CA GLY A 178 1.05 22.46 -22.32
C GLY A 178 -0.46 22.73 -22.36
N ALA A 179 -1.30 21.72 -22.15
CA ALA A 179 -2.74 21.92 -21.98
C ALA A 179 -3.06 22.70 -20.69
N LYS A 180 -4.26 23.29 -20.63
CA LYS A 180 -4.75 24.01 -19.44
C LYS A 180 -5.47 23.10 -18.42
N SER A 181 -5.33 21.78 -18.54
CA SER A 181 -5.95 20.86 -17.58
C SER A 181 -5.19 20.87 -16.25
N PRO A 182 -5.85 20.55 -15.11
CA PRO A 182 -5.17 20.46 -13.82
C PRO A 182 -3.99 19.48 -13.83
N ALA A 183 -4.09 18.38 -14.58
CA ALA A 183 -3.01 17.40 -14.71
C ALA A 183 -1.81 17.94 -15.51
N ALA A 184 -2.05 18.66 -16.62
CA ALA A 184 -0.97 19.25 -17.42
C ALA A 184 -0.24 20.40 -16.70
N GLN A 185 -0.91 21.03 -15.74
CA GLN A 185 -0.36 22.13 -14.92
C GLN A 185 0.18 21.67 -13.56
N ALA A 186 0.03 20.39 -13.22
CA ALA A 186 0.54 19.86 -11.97
C ALA A 186 2.07 19.78 -12.01
N HIS A 187 2.70 20.40 -11.01
CA HIS A 187 4.14 20.33 -10.79
C HIS A 187 4.48 19.18 -9.85
N SER A 188 5.55 18.44 -10.16
CA SER A 188 6.02 17.37 -9.29
C SER A 188 6.52 17.93 -7.96
N LEU A 189 6.14 17.27 -6.87
CA LEU A 189 6.66 17.57 -5.54
C LEU A 189 8.12 17.13 -5.35
N PHE A 190 8.64 16.28 -6.24
CA PHE A 190 10.06 15.92 -6.26
C PHE A 190 10.94 17.04 -6.84
N ASP A 191 10.34 17.92 -7.66
CA ASP A 191 11.02 19.07 -8.26
C ASP A 191 10.84 20.36 -7.43
N ASP A 192 9.92 20.35 -6.45
CA ASP A 192 9.71 21.48 -5.54
C ASP A 192 10.85 21.56 -4.52
N PRO A 193 11.71 22.60 -4.52
CA PRO A 193 12.85 22.70 -3.62
C PRO A 193 12.45 22.72 -2.13
N SER A 194 11.25 23.22 -1.80
CA SER A 194 10.77 23.27 -0.41
C SER A 194 10.47 21.89 0.15
N ILE A 195 10.06 20.94 -0.70
CA ILE A 195 9.75 19.56 -0.33
C ILE A 195 10.97 18.66 -0.58
N ALA A 196 11.67 18.85 -1.69
CA ALA A 196 12.84 18.08 -2.09
C ALA A 196 14.09 18.39 -1.25
N HIS A 197 14.13 19.52 -0.53
CA HIS A 197 15.20 19.84 0.43
C HIS A 197 14.71 19.92 1.89
N ALA A 198 13.45 19.61 2.16
CA ALA A 198 12.96 19.49 3.55
C ALA A 198 13.89 18.57 4.37
N PRO A 199 14.14 18.88 5.66
CA PRO A 199 14.95 18.04 6.51
C PRO A 199 14.41 16.61 6.56
N VAL A 200 15.27 15.64 6.33
CA VAL A 200 14.93 14.23 6.54
C VAL A 200 15.02 13.96 8.04
N PRO A 201 14.00 13.34 8.68
CA PRO A 201 14.06 12.96 10.09
C PRO A 201 15.29 12.10 10.38
N PRO A 202 15.85 12.13 11.61
CA PRO A 202 16.87 11.16 12.00
C PRO A 202 16.31 9.74 11.89
N LYS A 203 17.20 8.75 11.79
CA LYS A 203 16.81 7.34 11.72
C LYS A 203 15.93 6.97 12.92
N LEU A 204 14.66 6.71 12.64
CA LEU A 204 13.69 6.16 13.57
C LEU A 204 13.90 4.65 13.66
N SER A 205 13.74 4.10 14.87
CA SER A 205 13.89 2.67 15.12
C SER A 205 12.80 2.17 16.06
N TYR A 206 11.96 1.27 15.56
CA TYR A 206 10.80 0.73 16.26
C TYR A 206 10.77 -0.81 16.32
N LEU A 207 11.66 -1.50 15.60
CA LEU A 207 11.65 -2.95 15.40
C LEU A 207 11.41 -3.79 16.66
N ASN A 208 11.98 -3.36 17.79
CA ASN A 208 11.89 -4.02 19.09
C ASN A 208 11.24 -3.12 20.17
N ASP A 209 10.50 -2.08 19.77
CA ASP A 209 9.86 -1.11 20.65
C ASP A 209 8.40 -0.87 20.24
N GLU A 210 7.55 -1.83 20.59
CA GLU A 210 6.11 -1.77 20.31
C GLU A 210 5.47 -0.54 20.97
N ALA A 211 5.82 -0.25 22.23
CA ALA A 211 5.22 0.86 22.97
C ALA A 211 5.59 2.21 22.35
N GLY A 212 6.86 2.38 21.97
CA GLY A 212 7.35 3.57 21.26
C GLY A 212 6.71 3.74 19.89
N TYR A 213 6.56 2.66 19.12
CA TYR A 213 5.83 2.70 17.85
C TYR A 213 4.38 3.14 18.03
N ARG A 214 3.65 2.50 18.96
CA ARG A 214 2.23 2.78 19.18
C ARG A 214 2.01 4.24 19.59
N ILE A 215 2.79 4.76 20.53
CA ILE A 215 2.62 6.16 20.95
C ILE A 215 2.99 7.15 19.85
N ALA A 216 4.00 6.84 19.01
CA ALA A 216 4.38 7.69 17.89
C ALA A 216 3.28 7.71 16.81
N PHE A 217 2.76 6.54 16.43
CA PHE A 217 1.68 6.40 15.46
C PHE A 217 0.37 7.06 15.94
N THR A 218 -0.11 6.73 17.14
CA THR A 218 -1.36 7.28 17.70
C THR A 218 -1.32 8.81 17.84
N ARG A 219 -0.15 9.40 18.10
CA ARG A 219 -0.01 10.87 18.21
C ARG A 219 0.15 11.56 16.85
N SER A 220 0.45 10.80 15.79
CA SER A 220 0.67 11.34 14.46
C SER A 220 -0.58 12.08 13.96
N ASN A 221 -0.37 13.30 13.47
CA ASN A 221 -1.43 14.24 13.07
C ASN A 221 -2.59 14.34 14.09
N LYS A 222 -2.27 14.34 15.40
CA LYS A 222 -3.26 14.38 16.50
C LYS A 222 -4.28 13.22 16.44
N GLY A 223 -3.82 12.03 16.03
CA GLY A 223 -4.62 10.80 15.96
C GLY A 223 -5.45 10.64 14.69
N LYS A 224 -5.39 11.59 13.74
CA LYS A 224 -6.18 11.50 12.51
C LYS A 224 -5.76 10.34 11.62
N GLU A 225 -4.48 9.99 11.58
CA GLU A 225 -3.99 8.92 10.71
C GLU A 225 -4.41 7.53 11.22
N GLU A 226 -4.58 7.35 12.53
CA GLU A 226 -5.13 6.13 13.11
C GLU A 226 -6.60 5.93 12.73
N VAL A 227 -7.37 7.02 12.60
CA VAL A 227 -8.74 6.96 12.06
C VAL A 227 -8.74 6.48 10.61
N LYS A 228 -7.82 6.98 9.76
CA LYS A 228 -7.71 6.55 8.35
C LYS A 228 -7.35 5.06 8.25
N LEU A 229 -6.41 4.59 9.07
CA LEU A 229 -6.04 3.16 9.16
C LEU A 229 -7.24 2.30 9.54
N THR A 230 -7.92 2.67 10.63
CA THR A 230 -9.07 1.93 11.15
C THR A 230 -10.19 1.87 10.12
N TYR A 231 -10.51 3.00 9.48
CA TYR A 231 -11.51 3.03 8.41
C TYR A 231 -11.15 2.09 7.26
N ALA A 232 -9.89 2.14 6.79
CA ALA A 232 -9.44 1.32 5.67
C ALA A 232 -9.52 -0.19 5.98
N ILE A 233 -9.10 -0.62 7.18
CA ILE A 233 -9.20 -2.02 7.60
C ILE A 233 -10.66 -2.47 7.65
N ASN A 234 -11.56 -1.67 8.24
CA ASN A 234 -12.99 -1.98 8.28
C ASN A 234 -13.57 -2.15 6.87
N THR A 235 -13.28 -1.22 5.98
CA THR A 235 -13.73 -1.33 4.57
C THR A 235 -13.22 -2.61 3.91
N PHE A 236 -11.97 -3.02 4.14
CA PHE A 236 -11.45 -4.27 3.60
C PHE A 236 -12.14 -5.50 4.19
N CYS A 237 -12.42 -5.53 5.49
CA CYS A 237 -13.18 -6.59 6.13
C CYS A 237 -14.62 -6.67 5.59
N ASP A 238 -15.27 -5.54 5.35
CA ASP A 238 -16.61 -5.49 4.77
C ASP A 238 -16.61 -6.02 3.33
N MET A 239 -15.61 -5.63 2.52
CA MET A 239 -15.45 -6.14 1.16
C MET A 239 -15.13 -7.64 1.13
N GLN A 240 -14.30 -8.14 2.05
CA GLN A 240 -14.04 -9.57 2.22
C GLN A 240 -15.34 -10.33 2.57
N THR A 241 -16.12 -9.82 3.52
CA THR A 241 -17.41 -10.39 3.90
C THR A 241 -18.38 -10.44 2.72
N ALA A 242 -18.48 -9.35 1.96
CA ALA A 242 -19.33 -9.25 0.78
C ALA A 242 -18.90 -10.25 -0.31
N LEU A 243 -17.59 -10.38 -0.55
CA LEU A 243 -17.03 -11.34 -1.49
C LEU A 243 -17.37 -12.79 -1.10
N GLU A 244 -17.18 -13.15 0.17
CA GLU A 244 -17.51 -14.49 0.67
C GLU A 244 -19.00 -14.80 0.52
N LYS A 245 -19.87 -13.83 0.81
CA LYS A 245 -21.31 -13.97 0.60
C LYS A 245 -21.64 -14.21 -0.87
N ALA A 246 -21.07 -13.40 -1.77
CA ALA A 246 -21.28 -13.56 -3.21
C ALA A 246 -20.81 -14.93 -3.70
N MET A 247 -19.64 -15.39 -3.25
CA MET A 247 -19.12 -16.71 -3.60
C MET A 247 -19.97 -17.86 -3.06
N LYS A 248 -20.52 -17.74 -1.84
CA LYS A 248 -21.47 -18.74 -1.31
C LYS A 248 -22.70 -18.86 -2.20
N THR A 249 -23.26 -17.74 -2.67
CA THR A 249 -24.40 -17.76 -3.60
C THR A 249 -24.05 -18.46 -4.91
N VAL A 250 -22.87 -18.18 -5.48
CA VAL A 250 -22.41 -18.84 -6.71
C VAL A 250 -22.22 -20.34 -6.51
N LEU A 251 -21.59 -20.76 -5.40
CA LEU A 251 -21.34 -22.17 -5.11
C LEU A 251 -22.63 -22.94 -4.82
N SER A 252 -23.59 -22.34 -4.11
CA SER A 252 -24.89 -22.97 -3.85
C SER A 252 -25.76 -23.10 -5.11
N ALA A 253 -25.57 -22.25 -6.13
CA ALA A 253 -26.28 -22.35 -7.40
C ALA A 253 -25.64 -23.35 -8.39
N ALA A 254 -24.42 -23.81 -8.10
CA ALA A 254 -23.69 -24.79 -8.92
C ALA A 254 -23.90 -26.25 -8.48
N VAL A 255 -24.66 -26.45 -7.39
CA VAL A 255 -25.08 -27.76 -6.84
C VAL A 255 -26.55 -27.97 -7.15
#